data_AF-A0A9E5M2V8-F1
#
_entry.id   AF-A0A9E5M2V8-F1
#
_cell.length_a   1.000
_cell.length_b   1.000
_cell.length_c   1.000
_cell.angle_alpha   90.00
_cell.angle_beta   90.00
_cell.angle_gamma   90.00
#
_symmetry.space_group_name_H-M   'P 1'
#
loop_
_entity.id
_entity.type
_entity.pdbx_description
1 polymer ?
#
loop_
_entity_poly.entity_id
_entity_poly.type
_entity_poly.pdbx_seq_one_letter_code
_entity_poly.pdbx_strand_id
1 'polypeptide(L)'
;MNVHARISKEWRRRMSILFLMLFISAVWFLIDGYLRWPAEAKRHEVFAPMADELIAAGRAKDAKDPAVMRAWERLARERDWPKTAPKPRSAGDLAGQRWTGWVFFVSAVGFAGWVAWNHTRSVRAEGDWVTGASGERVHLDTIVEMDRRKWADKGIAYAIYEEGAKRRRLTLDDHKFLGCEAIILEAEKRMAARAAAESTTGDAPAA
;
A
#
# COMPACT_ATOMS: atom_id res chain seq x y z
N MET A 1 22.70 -18.05 19.17
CA MET A 1 22.31 -16.62 19.31
C MET A 1 20.84 -16.49 19.68
N ASN A 2 20.38 -15.31 20.14
CA ASN A 2 18.95 -15.06 20.35
C ASN A 2 18.57 -13.70 19.75
N VAL A 3 17.83 -13.71 18.63
CA VAL A 3 17.42 -12.51 17.89
C VAL A 3 15.93 -12.60 17.61
N HIS A 4 15.20 -11.52 17.89
CA HIS A 4 13.79 -11.42 17.54
C HIS A 4 13.56 -10.19 16.66
N ALA A 5 13.67 -10.39 15.35
CA ALA A 5 13.46 -9.34 14.37
C ALA A 5 11.96 -9.13 14.13
N ARG A 6 11.45 -8.03 14.69
CA ARG A 6 10.04 -7.61 14.58
C ARG A 6 9.88 -6.57 13.49
N ILE A 7 8.64 -6.37 13.05
CA ILE A 7 8.35 -5.34 12.06
C ILE A 7 8.84 -3.96 12.52
N SER A 8 9.63 -3.31 11.66
CA SER A 8 10.20 -1.98 11.86
C SER A 8 9.13 -0.90 11.98
N LYS A 9 9.40 0.17 12.72
CA LYS A 9 8.46 1.29 12.90
C LYS A 9 8.21 2.02 11.59
N GLU A 10 9.26 2.14 10.78
CA GLU A 10 9.28 2.78 9.47
C GLU A 10 8.34 2.07 8.50
N TRP A 11 8.38 0.74 8.47
CA TRP A 11 7.45 -0.06 7.69
C TRP A 11 6.01 0.17 8.13
N ARG A 12 5.72 0.15 9.44
CA ARG A 12 4.34 0.41 9.96
C ARG A 12 3.85 1.78 9.55
N ARG A 13 4.71 2.81 9.69
CA ARG A 13 4.38 4.19 9.33
C ARG A 13 4.06 4.31 7.84
N ARG A 14 4.91 3.75 6.96
CA ARG A 14 4.69 3.78 5.51
C ARG A 14 3.38 3.09 5.13
N MET A 15 3.12 1.89 5.66
CA MET A 15 1.89 1.16 5.38
C MET A 15 0.66 1.88 5.92
N SER A 16 0.74 2.52 7.09
CA SER A 16 -0.36 3.29 7.68
C SER A 16 -0.71 4.51 6.83
N ILE A 17 0.30 5.22 6.30
CA ILE A 17 0.09 6.35 5.39
C ILE A 17 -0.60 5.88 4.11
N LEU A 18 -0.12 4.78 3.50
CA LEU A 18 -0.73 4.23 2.28
C LEU A 18 -2.19 3.79 2.52
N PHE A 19 -2.46 3.14 3.64
CA PHE A 19 -3.83 2.79 4.04
C PHE A 19 -4.70 4.04 4.15
N LEU A 20 -4.23 5.07 4.88
CA LEU A 20 -4.98 6.29 5.08
C LEU A 20 -5.28 7.00 3.75
N MET A 21 -4.31 7.07 2.84
CA MET A 21 -4.50 7.67 1.52
C MET A 21 -5.59 6.93 0.71
N LEU A 22 -5.53 5.59 0.68
CA LEU A 22 -6.54 4.78 -0.01
C LEU A 22 -7.92 4.92 0.64
N PHE A 23 -7.99 4.88 1.97
CA PHE A 23 -9.23 4.97 2.72
C PHE A 23 -9.89 6.34 2.58
N ILE A 24 -9.14 7.44 2.72
CA ILE A 24 -9.66 8.79 2.51
C ILE A 24 -10.18 8.97 1.08
N SER A 25 -9.44 8.45 0.09
CA SER A 25 -9.88 8.51 -1.32
C SER A 25 -11.19 7.75 -1.52
N ALA A 26 -11.33 6.56 -0.92
CA ALA A 26 -12.57 5.78 -0.96
C ALA A 26 -13.75 6.58 -0.38
N VAL A 27 -13.56 7.14 0.82
CA VAL A 27 -14.57 7.96 1.51
C VAL A 27 -14.95 9.18 0.68
N TRP A 28 -13.97 9.86 0.06
CA TRP A 28 -14.22 10.98 -0.83
C TRP A 28 -15.15 10.58 -1.98
N PHE A 29 -14.81 9.50 -2.70
CA PHE A 29 -15.62 9.04 -3.84
C PHE A 29 -17.02 8.61 -3.42
N LEU A 30 -17.17 7.97 -2.25
CA LEU A 30 -18.48 7.60 -1.72
C LEU A 30 -19.30 8.85 -1.33
N ILE A 31 -18.70 9.85 -0.69
CA ILE A 31 -19.36 11.12 -0.38
C ILE A 31 -19.81 11.82 -1.67
N ASP A 32 -18.93 11.86 -2.69
CA ASP A 32 -19.27 12.44 -3.98
C ASP A 32 -20.42 11.68 -4.65
N GLY A 33 -20.37 10.35 -4.71
CA GLY A 33 -21.37 9.51 -5.38
C GLY A 33 -22.73 9.38 -4.69
N TYR A 34 -22.78 9.49 -3.35
CA TYR A 34 -24.03 9.34 -2.58
C TYR A 34 -24.63 10.66 -2.09
N LEU A 35 -23.82 11.68 -1.85
CA LEU A 35 -24.29 12.92 -1.22
C LEU A 35 -24.14 14.13 -2.14
N ARG A 36 -22.90 14.46 -2.54
CA ARG A 36 -22.62 15.74 -3.21
C ARG A 36 -23.14 15.78 -4.65
N TRP A 37 -22.83 14.77 -5.47
CA TRP A 37 -23.22 14.78 -6.88
C TRP A 37 -24.73 14.57 -7.07
N PRO A 38 -25.44 13.74 -6.27
CA PRO A 38 -26.89 13.69 -6.32
C PRO A 38 -27.55 15.03 -5.95
N ALA A 39 -27.03 15.73 -4.93
CA ALA A 39 -27.51 17.06 -4.59
C ALA A 39 -27.20 18.09 -5.69
N GLU A 40 -26.05 17.97 -6.35
CA GLU A 40 -25.69 18.80 -7.51
C GLU A 40 -26.62 18.56 -8.71
N ALA A 41 -26.96 17.29 -9.00
CA ALA A 41 -27.88 16.91 -10.06
C ALA A 41 -29.27 17.57 -9.87
N LYS A 42 -29.81 17.49 -8.65
CA LYS A 42 -31.08 18.15 -8.30
C LYS A 42 -31.05 19.67 -8.48
N ARG A 43 -29.91 20.31 -8.18
CA ARG A 43 -29.74 21.74 -8.44
C ARG A 43 -29.65 22.04 -9.94
N HIS A 44 -29.02 21.16 -10.71
CA HIS A 44 -28.92 21.28 -12.17
C HIS A 44 -30.29 21.20 -12.85
N GLU A 45 -31.22 20.38 -12.33
CA GLU A 45 -32.61 20.31 -12.81
C GLU A 45 -33.35 21.65 -12.72
N VAL A 46 -32.95 22.54 -11.81
CA VAL A 46 -33.50 23.90 -11.68
C VAL A 46 -32.69 24.90 -12.50
N PHE A 47 -31.36 24.76 -12.53
CA PHE A 47 -30.46 25.65 -13.26
C PHE A 47 -30.67 25.58 -14.78
N ALA A 48 -30.77 24.38 -15.34
CA ALA A 48 -30.89 24.17 -16.79
C ALA A 48 -32.09 24.91 -17.42
N PRO A 49 -33.35 24.71 -16.95
CA PRO A 49 -34.49 25.42 -17.55
C PRO A 49 -34.41 26.94 -17.37
N MET A 50 -33.87 27.43 -16.24
CA MET A 50 -33.66 28.87 -16.02
C MET A 50 -32.64 29.45 -17.00
N ALA A 51 -31.54 28.72 -17.26
CA ALA A 51 -30.55 29.13 -18.24
C ALA A 51 -31.15 29.12 -19.66
N ASP A 52 -31.87 28.05 -20.02
CA ASP A 52 -32.51 27.91 -21.33
C ASP A 52 -33.54 29.01 -21.59
N GLU A 53 -34.34 29.40 -20.59
CA GLU A 53 -35.30 30.50 -20.71
C GLU A 53 -34.63 31.85 -21.00
N LEU A 54 -33.53 32.16 -20.31
CA LEU A 54 -32.78 33.40 -20.53
C LEU A 54 -32.11 33.45 -21.90
N ILE A 55 -31.61 32.30 -22.38
CA ILE A 55 -31.03 32.16 -23.72
C ILE A 55 -32.13 32.31 -24.77
N ALA A 56 -33.27 31.62 -24.62
CA ALA A 56 -34.40 31.68 -25.54
C ALA A 56 -35.01 33.09 -25.63
N ALA A 57 -35.03 33.83 -24.51
CA ALA A 57 -35.46 35.23 -24.46
C ALA A 57 -34.44 36.22 -25.07
N GLY A 58 -33.29 35.75 -25.57
CA GLY A 58 -32.21 36.57 -26.11
C GLY A 58 -31.47 37.41 -25.05
N ARG A 59 -31.65 37.09 -23.76
CA ARG A 59 -31.05 37.82 -22.63
C ARG A 59 -29.69 37.25 -22.20
N ALA A 60 -29.30 36.11 -22.76
CA ALA A 60 -28.02 35.46 -22.53
C ALA A 60 -27.55 34.73 -23.79
N LYS A 61 -26.23 34.59 -23.97
CA LYS A 61 -25.67 33.84 -25.11
C LYS A 61 -25.56 32.34 -24.83
N ASP A 62 -25.21 31.98 -23.61
CA ASP A 62 -25.04 30.60 -23.17
C ASP A 62 -25.24 30.48 -21.64
N ALA A 63 -25.13 29.25 -21.11
CA ALA A 63 -25.30 28.96 -19.69
C ALA A 63 -24.21 29.57 -18.78
N LYS A 64 -23.11 30.07 -19.33
CA LYS A 64 -22.01 30.71 -18.59
C LYS A 64 -22.08 32.24 -18.66
N ASP A 65 -23.03 32.80 -19.41
CA ASP A 65 -23.24 34.23 -19.54
C ASP A 65 -23.44 34.89 -18.16
N PRO A 66 -22.85 36.07 -17.90
CA PRO A 66 -23.03 36.79 -16.64
C PRO A 66 -24.50 37.01 -16.24
N ALA A 67 -25.43 37.14 -17.20
CA ALA A 67 -26.86 37.25 -16.92
C ALA A 67 -27.41 35.98 -16.25
N VAL A 68 -27.06 34.80 -16.76
CA VAL A 68 -27.44 33.49 -16.21
C VAL A 68 -26.78 33.29 -14.84
N MET A 69 -25.49 33.59 -14.71
CA MET A 69 -24.76 33.41 -13.45
C MET A 69 -25.29 34.33 -12.34
N ARG A 70 -25.68 35.57 -12.65
CA ARG A 70 -26.35 36.47 -11.69
C ARG A 70 -27.73 35.97 -11.30
N ALA A 71 -28.50 35.41 -12.24
CA ALA A 71 -29.79 34.81 -11.95
C ALA A 71 -29.64 33.60 -11.03
N TRP A 72 -28.66 32.73 -11.31
CA TRP A 72 -28.31 31.62 -10.44
C TRP A 72 -27.89 32.09 -9.05
N GLU A 73 -27.02 33.10 -8.94
CA GLU A 73 -26.56 33.56 -7.62
C GLU A 73 -27.71 34.08 -6.76
N ARG A 74 -28.69 34.78 -7.35
CA ARG A 74 -29.89 35.23 -6.61
C ARG A 74 -30.70 34.04 -6.10
N LEU A 75 -31.04 33.10 -7.00
CA LEU A 75 -31.81 31.92 -6.65
C LEU A 75 -31.08 31.04 -5.62
N ALA A 76 -29.77 30.87 -5.78
CA ALA A 76 -28.94 30.11 -4.88
C ALA A 76 -28.93 30.75 -3.48
N ARG A 77 -28.87 32.08 -3.40
CA ARG A 77 -28.93 32.80 -2.11
C ARG A 77 -30.28 32.62 -1.41
N GLU A 78 -31.39 32.65 -2.14
CA GLU A 78 -32.74 32.44 -1.60
C GLU A 78 -32.91 31.02 -1.05
N ARG A 79 -32.23 30.03 -1.63
CA ARG A 79 -32.33 28.61 -1.27
C ARG A 79 -31.17 28.08 -0.42
N ASP A 80 -30.29 28.97 0.05
CA ASP A 80 -29.05 28.62 0.75
C ASP A 80 -28.19 27.56 0.02
N TRP A 81 -28.07 27.73 -1.30
CA TRP A 81 -27.29 26.88 -2.18
C TRP A 81 -25.92 27.49 -2.52
N PRO A 82 -24.95 26.66 -2.94
CA PRO A 82 -23.67 27.18 -3.44
C PRO A 82 -23.84 28.14 -4.62
N LYS A 83 -23.08 29.24 -4.59
CA LYS A 83 -23.06 30.24 -5.67
C LYS A 83 -22.55 29.69 -7.00
N THR A 84 -21.73 28.63 -6.95
CA THR A 84 -21.22 27.97 -8.14
C THR A 84 -22.35 27.29 -8.89
N ALA A 85 -22.43 27.52 -10.20
CA ALA A 85 -23.42 26.87 -11.05
C ALA A 85 -23.25 25.34 -10.99
N PRO A 86 -24.34 24.57 -10.79
CA PRO A 86 -24.28 23.11 -10.71
C PRO A 86 -23.92 22.53 -12.08
N LYS A 87 -23.16 21.44 -12.09
CA LYS A 87 -22.84 20.70 -13.32
C LYS A 87 -23.90 19.62 -13.61
N PRO A 88 -24.15 19.30 -14.89
CA PRO A 88 -24.96 18.14 -15.24
C PRO A 88 -24.28 16.87 -14.73
N ARG A 89 -25.07 15.99 -14.12
CA ARG A 89 -24.63 14.66 -13.64
C ARG A 89 -25.58 13.61 -14.16
N SER A 90 -25.06 12.69 -14.96
CA SER A 90 -25.83 11.55 -15.45
C SER A 90 -25.94 10.46 -14.38
N ALA A 91 -26.89 9.54 -14.55
CA ALA A 91 -26.96 8.33 -13.73
C ALA A 91 -25.67 7.49 -13.83
N GLY A 92 -25.03 7.50 -15.00
CA GLY A 92 -23.73 6.85 -15.24
C GLY A 92 -22.60 7.47 -14.41
N ASP A 93 -22.55 8.81 -14.31
CA ASP A 93 -21.57 9.53 -13.49
C ASP A 93 -21.69 9.16 -12.01
N LEU A 94 -22.93 9.11 -11.51
CA LEU A 94 -23.22 8.72 -10.13
C LEU A 94 -22.87 7.25 -9.86
N ALA A 95 -23.24 6.34 -10.77
CA ALA A 95 -22.92 4.93 -10.66
C ALA A 95 -21.40 4.69 -10.69
N GLY A 96 -20.68 5.38 -11.58
CA GLY A 96 -19.23 5.33 -11.70
C GLY A 96 -18.52 5.78 -10.42
N GLN A 97 -18.98 6.86 -9.79
CA GLN A 97 -18.41 7.31 -8.52
C GLN A 97 -18.64 6.32 -7.37
N ARG A 98 -19.86 5.78 -7.26
CA ARG A 98 -20.18 4.79 -6.23
C ARG A 98 -19.37 3.52 -6.42
N TRP A 99 -19.28 3.02 -7.65
CA TRP A 99 -18.46 1.86 -7.99
C TRP A 99 -16.99 2.09 -7.61
N THR A 100 -16.41 3.20 -8.06
CA THR A 100 -15.02 3.56 -7.75
C THR A 100 -14.79 3.67 -6.25
N GLY A 101 -15.69 4.35 -5.53
CA GLY A 101 -15.65 4.46 -4.08
C GLY A 101 -15.66 3.11 -3.37
N TRP A 102 -16.54 2.19 -3.78
CA TRP A 102 -16.60 0.85 -3.19
C TRP A 102 -15.39 -0.02 -3.52
N VAL A 103 -14.89 0.03 -4.76
CA VAL A 103 -13.65 -0.66 -5.14
C VAL A 103 -12.48 -0.20 -4.28
N PHE A 104 -12.31 1.12 -4.10
CA PHE A 104 -11.28 1.67 -3.24
C PHE A 104 -11.50 1.29 -1.77
N PHE A 105 -12.74 1.30 -1.28
CA PHE A 105 -13.07 0.96 0.11
C PHE A 105 -12.73 -0.50 0.43
N VAL A 106 -13.19 -1.45 -0.41
CA VAL A 106 -12.90 -2.88 -0.24
C VAL A 106 -11.39 -3.12 -0.34
N SER A 107 -10.71 -2.44 -1.28
CA SER A 107 -9.25 -2.52 -1.42
C SER A 107 -8.53 -2.01 -0.18
N ALA A 108 -8.99 -0.89 0.41
CA ALA A 108 -8.41 -0.32 1.63
C ALA A 108 -8.61 -1.25 2.84
N VAL A 109 -9.79 -1.84 3.00
CA VAL A 109 -10.08 -2.82 4.06
C VAL A 109 -9.24 -4.08 3.89
N GLY A 110 -9.15 -4.62 2.67
CA GLY A 110 -8.29 -5.76 2.36
C GLY A 110 -6.81 -5.47 2.64
N PHE A 111 -6.34 -4.28 2.25
CA PHE A 111 -4.98 -3.83 2.54
C PHE A 111 -4.72 -3.69 4.05
N ALA A 112 -5.66 -3.11 4.80
CA ALA A 112 -5.56 -3.02 6.26
C ALA A 112 -5.49 -4.41 6.91
N GLY A 113 -6.34 -5.34 6.47
CA GLY A 113 -6.31 -6.74 6.93
C GLY A 113 -4.96 -7.40 6.62
N TRP A 114 -4.40 -7.17 5.43
CA TRP A 114 -3.07 -7.66 5.07
C TRP A 114 -1.95 -7.03 5.93
N VAL A 115 -1.99 -5.73 6.20
CA VAL A 115 -1.03 -5.05 7.08
C VAL A 115 -1.11 -5.59 8.51
N ALA A 116 -2.33 -5.76 9.04
CA ALA A 116 -2.58 -6.34 10.36
C ALA A 116 -2.07 -7.78 10.45
N TRP A 117 -2.28 -8.60 9.41
CA TRP A 117 -1.72 -9.94 9.36
C TRP A 117 -0.19 -9.92 9.33
N ASN A 118 0.42 -8.99 8.58
CA ASN A 118 1.88 -8.87 8.59
C ASN A 118 2.42 -8.53 9.98
N HIS A 119 1.69 -7.74 10.79
CA HIS A 119 2.07 -7.46 12.18
C HIS A 119 2.20 -8.69 13.09
N THR A 120 1.62 -9.83 12.73
CA THR A 120 1.80 -11.09 13.48
C THR A 120 3.07 -11.84 13.08
N ARG A 121 3.77 -11.40 12.03
CA ARG A 121 4.98 -12.05 11.52
C ARG A 121 6.25 -11.47 12.13
N SER A 122 7.26 -12.31 12.27
CA SER A 122 8.59 -11.96 12.77
C SER A 122 9.62 -12.95 12.24
N VAL A 123 10.88 -12.54 12.15
CA VAL A 123 12.00 -13.47 11.98
C VAL A 123 12.63 -13.69 13.35
N ARG A 124 12.91 -14.95 13.71
CA ARG A 124 13.50 -15.30 15.01
C ARG A 124 14.71 -16.18 14.82
N ALA A 125 15.79 -15.91 15.53
CA ALA A 125 16.91 -16.83 15.65
C ALA A 125 17.04 -17.27 17.11
N GLU A 126 17.00 -18.58 17.34
CA GLU A 126 17.07 -19.21 18.66
C GLU A 126 18.12 -20.32 18.64
N GLY A 127 19.22 -20.11 19.35
CA GLY A 127 20.37 -21.02 19.31
C GLY A 127 20.99 -21.06 17.92
N ASP A 128 20.86 -22.21 17.28
CA ASP A 128 21.37 -22.52 15.93
C ASP A 128 20.28 -22.52 14.86
N TRP A 129 19.03 -22.21 15.23
CA TRP A 129 17.88 -22.23 14.34
C TRP A 129 17.38 -20.84 14.02
N VAL A 130 16.99 -20.62 12.77
CA VAL A 130 16.31 -19.40 12.31
C VAL A 130 14.92 -19.77 11.81
N THR A 131 13.90 -19.14 12.38
CA THR A 131 12.52 -19.18 11.90
C THR A 131 12.24 -17.95 11.06
N GLY A 132 11.98 -18.15 9.77
CA GLY A 132 11.64 -17.11 8.81
C GLY A 132 10.24 -16.54 9.02
N ALA A 133 9.98 -15.41 8.38
CA ALA A 133 8.69 -14.73 8.49
C ALA A 133 7.52 -15.51 7.86
N SER A 134 7.79 -16.56 7.07
CA SER A 134 6.78 -17.45 6.49
C SER A 134 6.58 -18.72 7.33
N GLY A 135 7.30 -18.87 8.45
CA GLY A 135 7.21 -20.01 9.36
C GLY A 135 8.20 -21.15 9.05
N GLU A 136 9.02 -21.02 8.01
CA GLU A 136 10.10 -21.95 7.71
C GLU A 136 11.17 -21.91 8.82
N ARG A 137 11.68 -23.08 9.23
CA ARG A 137 12.71 -23.20 10.27
C ARG A 137 13.97 -23.82 9.67
N VAL A 138 15.07 -23.07 9.71
CA VAL A 138 16.32 -23.39 9.03
C VAL A 138 17.45 -23.47 10.05
N HIS A 139 18.26 -24.52 9.98
CA HIS A 139 19.47 -24.62 10.80
C HIS A 139 20.58 -23.78 10.16
N LEU A 140 21.28 -22.96 10.94
CA LEU A 140 22.32 -22.05 10.42
C LEU A 140 23.43 -22.80 9.67
N ASP A 141 23.70 -24.06 10.03
CA ASP A 141 24.73 -24.85 9.37
C ASP A 141 24.31 -25.44 8.02
N THR A 142 23.02 -25.43 7.70
CA THR A 142 22.53 -25.83 6.37
C THR A 142 22.61 -24.71 5.34
N ILE A 143 22.96 -23.49 5.77
CA ILE A 143 23.14 -22.34 4.89
C ILE A 143 24.48 -22.49 4.16
N VAL A 144 24.41 -22.51 2.82
CA VAL A 144 25.55 -22.71 1.93
C VAL A 144 25.99 -21.42 1.24
N GLU A 145 25.07 -20.45 1.08
CA GLU A 145 25.35 -19.18 0.42
C GLU A 145 24.50 -18.06 1.04
N MET A 146 25.08 -16.86 1.09
CA MET A 146 24.40 -15.64 1.54
C MET A 146 24.41 -14.60 0.41
N ASP A 147 23.25 -14.38 -0.22
CA ASP A 147 23.10 -13.38 -1.28
C ASP A 147 22.72 -12.02 -0.69
N ARG A 148 23.69 -11.09 -0.65
CA ARG A 148 23.54 -9.71 -0.14
C ARG A 148 23.46 -8.64 -1.24
N ARG A 149 23.19 -9.01 -2.49
CA ARG A 149 23.16 -8.05 -3.62
C ARG A 149 22.20 -6.88 -3.42
N LYS A 150 21.12 -7.08 -2.64
CA LYS A 150 20.11 -6.05 -2.33
C LYS A 150 20.26 -5.45 -0.93
N TRP A 151 21.30 -5.80 -0.20
CA TRP A 151 21.45 -5.41 1.20
C TRP A 151 21.71 -3.90 1.35
N ALA A 152 22.70 -3.37 0.63
CA ALA A 152 23.08 -1.96 0.73
C ALA A 152 21.92 -0.99 0.41
N ASP A 153 21.15 -1.31 -0.63
CA ASP A 153 20.08 -0.41 -1.11
C ASP A 153 18.74 -0.65 -0.43
N LYS A 154 18.43 -1.91 -0.07
CA LYS A 154 17.07 -2.32 0.34
C LYS A 154 17.03 -3.04 1.68
N GLY A 155 18.17 -3.39 2.28
CA GLY A 155 18.23 -4.19 3.50
C GLY A 155 17.71 -5.62 3.31
N ILE A 156 17.78 -6.18 2.10
CA ILE A 156 17.28 -7.54 1.80
C ILE A 156 18.45 -8.46 1.45
N ALA A 157 18.52 -9.60 2.14
CA ALA A 157 19.42 -10.71 1.83
C ALA A 157 18.64 -12.02 1.69
N TYR A 158 19.23 -12.98 0.99
CA TYR A 158 18.71 -14.34 0.89
C TYR A 158 19.75 -15.33 1.40
N ALA A 159 19.42 -16.04 2.47
CA ALA A 159 20.19 -17.20 2.91
C ALA A 159 19.73 -18.41 2.11
N ILE A 160 20.63 -18.97 1.30
CA ILE A 160 20.39 -20.17 0.50
C ILE A 160 20.80 -21.37 1.35
N TYR A 161 19.88 -22.29 1.55
CA TYR A 161 20.08 -23.49 2.35
C TYR A 161 19.66 -24.74 1.58
N GLU A 162 20.26 -25.87 1.94
CA GLU A 162 19.95 -27.16 1.36
C GLU A 162 18.97 -27.93 2.27
N GLU A 163 17.85 -28.34 1.71
CA GLU A 163 16.86 -29.19 2.37
C GLU A 163 16.65 -30.44 1.50
N GLY A 164 17.34 -31.52 1.87
CA GLY A 164 17.48 -32.70 1.02
C GLY A 164 18.22 -32.36 -0.28
N ALA A 165 17.66 -32.76 -1.43
CA ALA A 165 18.23 -32.47 -2.74
C ALA A 165 17.82 -31.10 -3.33
N LYS A 166 17.11 -30.25 -2.58
CA LYS A 166 16.58 -28.98 -3.08
C LYS A 166 17.23 -27.80 -2.36
N ARG A 167 17.72 -26.84 -3.15
CA ARG A 167 18.11 -25.52 -2.65
C ARG A 167 16.89 -24.66 -2.43
N ARG A 168 16.77 -24.12 -1.23
CA ARG A 168 15.71 -23.19 -0.82
C ARG A 168 16.32 -21.87 -0.36
N ARG A 169 15.47 -20.85 -0.24
CA ARG A 169 15.87 -19.52 0.18
C ARG A 169 15.08 -19.08 1.39
N LEU A 170 15.77 -18.52 2.37
CA LEU A 170 15.22 -17.81 3.50
C LEU A 170 15.42 -16.32 3.27
N THR A 171 14.34 -15.54 3.26
CA THR A 171 14.42 -14.09 3.05
C THR A 171 14.64 -13.37 4.38
N LEU A 172 15.74 -12.63 4.45
CA LEU A 172 16.11 -11.78 5.57
C LEU A 172 15.97 -10.31 5.13
N ASP A 173 14.87 -9.68 5.50
CA ASP A 173 14.49 -8.32 5.10
C ASP A 173 14.52 -7.41 6.33
N ASP A 174 15.61 -6.69 6.51
CA ASP A 174 15.83 -5.80 7.66
C ASP A 174 15.01 -4.51 7.57
N HIS A 175 14.70 -4.08 6.33
CA HIS A 175 13.80 -2.95 6.12
C HIS A 175 12.42 -3.22 6.72
N LYS A 176 11.91 -4.45 6.53
CA LYS A 176 10.65 -4.90 7.11
C LYS A 176 10.80 -5.40 8.54
N PHE A 177 11.81 -6.22 8.85
CA PHE A 177 12.03 -6.87 10.14
C PHE A 177 13.40 -6.49 10.73
N LEU A 178 13.43 -5.48 11.59
CA LEU A 178 14.68 -4.94 12.13
C LEU A 178 15.42 -5.97 13.00
N GLY A 179 16.68 -6.24 12.70
CA GLY A 179 17.55 -7.19 13.41
C GLY A 179 17.99 -8.40 12.57
N CYS A 180 17.65 -8.44 11.28
CA CYS A 180 18.08 -9.50 10.37
C CYS A 180 19.60 -9.49 10.13
N GLU A 181 20.26 -8.34 10.28
CA GLU A 181 21.71 -8.22 10.09
C GLU A 181 22.51 -9.16 11.01
N ALA A 182 22.12 -9.27 12.28
CA ALA A 182 22.78 -10.15 13.22
C ALA A 182 22.74 -11.63 12.77
N ILE A 183 21.61 -12.04 12.18
CA ILE A 183 21.42 -13.40 11.65
C ILE A 183 22.34 -13.64 10.45
N ILE A 184 22.47 -12.64 9.57
CA ILE A 184 23.36 -12.70 8.40
C ILE A 184 24.81 -12.86 8.83
N LEU A 185 25.28 -12.01 9.74
CA LEU A 185 26.67 -12.01 10.20
C LEU A 185 27.05 -13.35 10.86
N GLU A 186 26.14 -13.94 11.64
CA GLU A 186 26.39 -15.25 12.26
C GLU A 186 26.40 -16.37 11.23
N ALA A 187 25.49 -16.35 10.24
CA ALA A 187 25.52 -17.33 9.16
C ALA A 187 26.82 -17.26 8.36
N GLU A 188 27.27 -16.04 7.99
CA GLU A 188 28.54 -15.81 7.30
C GLU A 188 29.74 -16.31 8.12
N LYS A 189 29.76 -16.03 9.44
CA LYS A 189 30.81 -16.52 10.34
C LYS A 189 30.91 -18.05 10.34
N ARG A 190 29.78 -18.75 10.40
CA ARG A 190 29.76 -20.22 10.40
C ARG A 190 30.15 -20.81 9.06
N MET A 191 29.73 -20.19 7.97
CA MET A 191 30.17 -20.58 6.63
C MET A 191 31.69 -20.43 6.47
N ALA A 192 32.26 -19.31 6.91
CA ALA A 192 33.71 -19.09 6.88
C ALA A 192 34.48 -20.11 7.73
N ALA A 193 33.96 -20.45 8.92
CA ALA A 193 34.56 -21.47 9.77
C ALA A 193 34.55 -22.87 9.13
N ARG A 194 33.46 -23.25 8.43
CA ARG A 194 33.39 -24.50 7.67
C ARG A 194 34.39 -24.53 6.51
N ALA A 195 34.44 -23.46 5.73
CA ALA A 195 35.38 -23.36 4.60
C ALA A 195 36.85 -23.49 5.05
N ALA A 196 37.21 -22.89 6.20
CA ALA A 196 38.54 -23.01 6.78
C ALA A 196 38.85 -24.43 7.31
N ALA A 197 37.85 -25.12 7.87
CA ALA A 197 38.02 -26.50 8.32
C ALA A 197 38.22 -27.49 7.15
N GLU A 198 37.48 -27.29 6.05
CA GLU A 198 37.60 -28.08 4.83
C GLU A 198 38.97 -27.90 4.17
N SER A 199 39.48 -26.67 4.10
CA SER A 199 40.82 -26.41 3.56
C SER A 199 41.94 -27.04 4.41
N THR A 200 41.77 -27.09 5.74
CA THR A 200 42.77 -27.66 6.66
C THR A 200 42.80 -29.19 6.57
N THR A 201 41.68 -29.82 6.27
CA THR A 201 41.56 -31.28 6.18
C THR A 201 42.06 -31.82 4.82
N GLY A 202 42.01 -31.00 3.77
CA GLY A 202 42.49 -31.35 2.42
C GLY A 202 44.01 -31.34 2.24
N ASP A 203 44.76 -30.71 3.15
CA ASP A 203 46.23 -30.57 3.08
C ASP A 203 47.00 -31.64 3.89
N ALA A 204 46.31 -32.66 4.44
CA ALA A 204 46.99 -33.78 5.06
C ALA A 204 47.64 -34.65 3.96
N PRO A 205 48.99 -34.75 3.87
CA PRO A 205 49.63 -35.62 2.91
C PRO A 205 49.23 -37.07 3.22
N ALA A 206 48.76 -37.78 2.19
CA ALA A 206 48.58 -39.22 2.27
C ALA A 206 49.92 -39.86 2.65
N ALA A 207 49.98 -40.41 3.87
CA ALA A 207 51.12 -41.16 4.38
C ALA A 207 51.13 -42.58 3.79
#